data_AF-A0A9W7LGI1-F1
#
_entry.id   AF-A0A9W7LGI1-F1
#
_cell.length_a   1.000
_cell.length_b   1.000
_cell.length_c   1.000
_cell.angle_alpha   90.00
_cell.angle_beta   90.00
_cell.angle_gamma   90.00
#
_symmetry.space_group_name_H-M   'P 1'
#
loop_
_entity.id
_entity.type
_entity.pdbx_description
1 polymer ?
#
loop_
_entity_poly.entity_id
_entity_poly.type
_entity_poly.pdbx_seq_one_letter_code
_entity_poly.pdbx_strand_id
1 'polypeptide(L)'
;MNPLRASVTSKFNPKHESRTSTIVQLDLGRKSHKRRRSMVARMTGVKQDVQSFEWFDPSKQLYKKMRSAITYLTLVTFVYTLFFILLVTSGFSNWTTLTPSVVNLYGGIGILCPLSGVVCLFSRFSKKTLAQFNVVPLIRFYWFFNYILPLYLFLALISFDYEATISIWNLKLWDTGSYLWVRGLFCQGGTSTKTCNVPESVWAQGVTAVNAFCISTFGNTDCYGIQDNAQNGFRIYSIFSFIFVAIVGIVTSILMLVLIISVKIWIGAELINSSNLNHTEAVFWFLIPTVGAALTGTSFLTNIGTTLTSFILLSITFYTSSFTFLVLAVLAFVITHYSPNTPKQVKTKIILITSFTVFGVISTAAAVVTVVIGSIYWATENQLDTASATSLACTFDYSNSCSDCPALCPEWNYEEVEQVLRSVFKVAVLLGTLLILFGICSVWTGVRWYRHYRHHKVDYV
;
A
#
# COMPACT_ATOMS: atom_id res chain seq x y z
N MET A 1 8.01 5.43 -73.29
CA MET A 1 8.08 4.15 -72.57
C MET A 1 9.51 3.64 -72.71
N ASN A 2 10.30 3.65 -71.64
CA ASN A 2 11.67 3.13 -71.67
C ASN A 2 12.01 2.57 -70.28
N PRO A 3 12.31 1.27 -70.18
CA PRO A 3 12.86 0.68 -68.98
C PRO A 3 14.36 0.35 -69.13
N LEU A 4 14.97 0.08 -67.98
CA LEU A 4 16.23 -0.64 -67.75
C LEU A 4 17.55 0.10 -67.98
N ARG A 5 18.17 0.50 -66.86
CA ARG A 5 19.60 0.77 -66.73
C ARG A 5 20.20 -0.27 -65.78
N ALA A 6 20.99 -1.20 -66.32
CA ALA A 6 21.84 -2.11 -65.56
C ALA A 6 23.07 -1.35 -65.05
N SER A 7 23.41 -1.54 -63.78
CA SER A 7 24.62 -1.01 -63.14
C SER A 7 25.74 -2.04 -63.19
N VAL A 8 26.90 -1.60 -63.67
CA VAL A 8 28.15 -2.37 -63.68
C VAL A 8 28.85 -2.21 -62.33
N THR A 9 29.21 -3.35 -61.76
CA THR A 9 30.00 -3.56 -60.55
C THR A 9 31.44 -3.08 -60.73
N SER A 10 31.96 -2.33 -59.74
CA SER A 10 33.41 -2.25 -59.50
C SER A 10 33.71 -2.83 -58.11
N LYS A 11 34.55 -3.88 -58.10
CA LYS A 11 35.16 -4.48 -56.92
C LYS A 11 36.19 -3.48 -56.38
N PHE A 12 36.06 -3.09 -55.12
CA PHE A 12 37.17 -2.53 -54.37
C PHE A 12 37.23 -3.19 -53.00
N ASN A 13 38.37 -3.83 -52.75
CA ASN A 13 38.73 -4.51 -51.52
C ASN A 13 39.91 -3.74 -50.92
N PRO A 14 39.78 -3.09 -49.75
CA PRO A 14 40.91 -2.80 -48.91
C PRO A 14 40.86 -3.64 -47.63
N LYS A 15 41.97 -4.34 -47.44
CA LYS A 15 42.35 -5.11 -46.26
C LYS A 15 42.17 -4.30 -44.97
N HIS A 16 41.74 -5.04 -43.95
CA HIS A 16 41.73 -4.70 -42.54
C HIS A 16 42.96 -3.91 -42.08
N GLU A 17 42.73 -2.70 -41.60
CA GLU A 17 43.64 -1.98 -40.70
C GLU A 17 42.97 -1.93 -39.32
N SER A 18 43.47 -2.77 -38.42
CA SER A 18 43.09 -2.84 -37.01
C SER A 18 43.60 -1.59 -36.28
N ARG A 19 42.76 -0.56 -36.15
CA ARG A 19 42.97 0.48 -35.15
C ARG A 19 42.43 -0.01 -33.81
N THR A 20 43.34 -0.58 -33.03
CA THR A 20 43.27 -0.62 -31.56
C THR A 20 43.03 0.80 -31.05
N SER A 21 41.83 1.06 -30.56
CA SER A 21 41.52 2.21 -29.72
C SER A 21 42.19 1.99 -28.37
N THR A 22 43.37 2.57 -28.20
CA THR A 22 44.03 2.70 -26.91
C THR A 22 43.12 3.56 -26.02
N ILE A 23 42.43 2.91 -25.09
CA ILE A 23 41.76 3.58 -23.98
C ILE A 23 42.88 4.21 -23.15
N VAL A 24 43.02 5.53 -23.26
CA VAL A 24 43.80 6.34 -22.32
C VAL A 24 43.06 6.31 -21.00
N GLN A 25 43.41 5.36 -20.13
CA GLN A 25 43.13 5.47 -18.71
C GLN A 25 43.89 6.68 -18.16
N LEU A 26 43.18 7.77 -17.95
CA LEU A 26 43.61 8.86 -17.07
C LEU A 26 43.72 8.30 -15.65
N ASP A 27 44.91 7.78 -15.32
CA ASP A 27 45.34 7.43 -13.97
C ASP A 27 45.61 8.73 -13.19
N LEU A 28 44.52 9.41 -12.82
CA LEU A 28 44.55 10.55 -11.91
C LEU A 28 44.88 10.04 -10.50
N GLY A 29 46.17 10.06 -10.18
CA GLY A 29 46.64 10.62 -8.92
C GLY A 29 46.41 9.79 -7.67
N ARG A 30 46.80 8.51 -7.67
CA ARG A 30 46.90 7.70 -6.44
C ARG A 30 48.35 7.42 -6.00
N LYS A 31 49.28 8.39 -6.13
CA LYS A 31 50.67 8.24 -5.63
C LYS A 31 51.33 9.46 -4.96
N SER A 32 50.66 10.59 -4.71
CA SER A 32 51.34 11.74 -4.07
C SER A 32 51.10 11.93 -2.56
N HIS A 33 50.09 11.27 -1.95
CA HIS A 33 49.80 11.50 -0.53
C HIS A 33 50.58 10.64 0.47
N LYS A 34 51.33 9.61 0.01
CA LYS A 34 52.09 8.74 0.91
C LYS A 34 53.54 9.19 1.15
N ARG A 35 54.11 10.08 0.32
CA ARG A 35 55.48 10.60 0.52
C ARG A 35 55.57 11.88 1.36
N ARG A 36 54.53 12.73 1.37
CA ARG A 36 54.56 13.97 2.19
C ARG A 36 54.31 13.78 3.68
N ARG A 37 53.79 12.62 4.13
CA ARG A 37 53.64 12.34 5.57
C ARG A 37 54.91 11.77 6.25
N SER A 38 55.93 11.39 5.49
CA SER A 38 57.18 10.84 6.08
C SER A 38 58.29 11.87 6.31
N MET A 39 58.22 13.06 5.71
CA MET A 39 59.23 14.10 5.91
C MET A 39 58.86 15.16 6.96
N VAL A 40 57.58 15.31 7.31
CA VAL A 40 57.18 16.26 8.38
C VAL A 40 57.30 15.62 9.78
N ALA A 41 57.26 14.29 9.88
CA ALA A 41 57.37 13.56 11.15
C ALA A 41 58.82 13.39 11.66
N ARG A 42 59.83 13.97 11.00
CA ARG A 42 61.25 13.85 11.38
C ARG A 42 61.88 15.13 11.93
N MET A 43 61.14 16.23 12.04
CA MET A 43 61.66 17.51 12.53
C MET A 43 61.05 18.00 13.85
N THR A 44 60.12 17.26 14.45
CA THR A 44 59.68 17.54 15.82
C THR A 44 59.97 16.32 16.67
N GLY A 45 61.06 16.40 17.44
CA GLY A 45 61.43 15.42 18.49
C GLY A 45 60.45 15.46 19.65
N VAL A 46 59.16 15.25 19.36
CA VAL A 46 58.10 15.12 20.36
C VAL A 46 57.56 13.70 20.20
N LYS A 47 58.02 12.81 21.09
CA LYS A 47 57.28 11.59 21.42
C LYS A 47 55.97 12.06 22.08
N GLN A 48 54.99 12.42 21.27
CA GLN A 48 53.62 12.36 21.72
C GLN A 48 53.29 10.88 21.77
N ASP A 49 53.13 10.36 22.98
CA ASP A 49 52.34 9.17 23.22
C ASP A 49 50.96 9.44 22.63
N VAL A 50 50.80 9.07 21.36
CA VAL A 50 49.51 8.92 20.73
C VAL A 50 48.91 7.70 21.41
N GLN A 51 48.36 7.92 22.62
CA GLN A 51 47.24 7.14 23.07
C GLN A 51 46.30 7.13 21.87
N SER A 52 46.13 5.95 21.29
CA SER A 52 45.09 5.67 20.32
C SER A 52 43.78 5.94 21.05
N PHE A 53 43.37 7.21 21.07
CA PHE A 53 42.01 7.59 21.35
C PHE A 53 41.21 6.82 20.30
N GLU A 54 40.62 5.71 20.73
CA GLU A 54 39.52 5.09 20.02
C GLU A 54 38.46 6.18 19.90
N TRP A 55 38.56 6.95 18.82
CA TRP A 55 37.48 7.81 18.41
C TRP A 55 36.27 6.89 18.32
N PHE A 56 35.32 7.19 19.18
CA PHE A 56 34.02 6.59 19.28
C PHE A 56 33.41 6.60 17.88
N ASP A 57 33.65 5.54 17.09
CA ASP A 57 33.35 5.56 15.66
C ASP A 57 31.83 5.54 15.53
N PRO A 58 31.19 6.71 15.32
CA PRO A 58 29.74 6.82 15.42
C PRO A 58 29.09 5.97 14.32
N SER A 59 29.85 5.67 13.26
CA SER A 59 29.45 4.77 12.18
C SER A 59 29.26 3.32 12.66
N LYS A 60 30.11 2.81 13.56
CA LYS A 60 29.99 1.42 14.09
C LYS A 60 28.78 1.29 15.00
N GLN A 61 28.52 2.29 15.85
CA GLN A 61 27.37 2.27 16.74
C GLN A 61 26.06 2.42 15.96
N LEU A 62 26.02 3.31 14.96
CA LEU A 62 24.85 3.49 14.10
C LEU A 62 24.59 2.25 13.24
N TYR A 63 25.64 1.64 12.68
CA TYR A 63 25.54 0.37 11.95
C TYR A 63 24.97 -0.75 12.82
N LYS A 64 25.44 -0.89 14.07
CA LYS A 64 24.91 -1.88 15.02
C LYS A 64 23.42 -1.63 15.32
N LYS A 65 23.01 -0.36 15.51
CA LYS A 65 21.61 0.03 15.70
C LYS A 65 20.75 -0.28 14.47
N MET A 66 21.20 0.05 13.26
CA MET A 66 20.49 -0.29 12.02
C MET A 66 20.35 -1.78 11.81
N ARG A 67 21.44 -2.54 11.98
CA ARG A 67 21.41 -4.00 11.84
C ARG A 67 20.42 -4.62 12.83
N SER A 68 20.33 -4.09 14.05
CA SER A 68 19.36 -4.51 15.04
C SER A 68 17.94 -4.17 14.60
N ALA A 69 17.68 -2.91 14.20
CA ALA A 69 16.36 -2.46 13.72
C ALA A 69 15.86 -3.27 12.50
N ILE A 70 16.73 -3.57 11.53
CA ILE A 70 16.38 -4.43 10.39
C ILE A 70 16.10 -5.85 10.85
N THR A 71 16.83 -6.35 11.85
CA THR A 71 16.57 -7.67 12.41
C THR A 71 15.23 -7.74 13.12
N TYR A 72 14.87 -6.73 13.91
CA TYR A 72 13.55 -6.61 14.51
C TYR A 72 12.46 -6.48 13.45
N LEU A 73 12.64 -5.63 12.44
CA LEU A 73 11.67 -5.49 11.35
C LEU A 73 11.46 -6.82 10.62
N THR A 74 12.55 -7.53 10.29
CA THR A 74 12.46 -8.85 9.62
C THR A 74 11.74 -9.86 10.51
N LEU A 75 12.03 -9.88 11.82
CA LEU A 75 11.40 -10.80 12.76
C LEU A 75 9.91 -10.50 12.93
N VAL A 76 9.55 -9.24 13.17
CA VAL A 76 8.15 -8.80 13.35
C VAL A 76 7.34 -9.10 12.10
N THR A 77 7.85 -8.72 10.92
CA THR A 77 7.16 -9.01 9.65
C THR A 77 7.10 -10.50 9.33
N PHE A 78 8.13 -11.28 9.66
CA PHE A 78 8.09 -12.74 9.52
C PHE A 78 7.04 -13.38 10.43
N VAL A 79 7.01 -13.02 11.72
CA VAL A 79 6.01 -13.52 12.68
C VAL A 79 4.60 -13.14 12.21
N TYR A 80 4.42 -11.91 11.74
CA TYR A 80 3.14 -11.45 11.20
C TYR A 80 2.72 -12.22 9.95
N THR A 81 3.62 -12.39 8.98
CA THR A 81 3.36 -13.18 7.77
C THR A 81 3.07 -14.64 8.11
N LEU A 82 3.77 -15.23 9.09
CA LEU A 82 3.53 -16.62 9.51
C LEU A 82 2.18 -16.76 10.23
N PHE A 83 1.85 -15.86 11.15
CA PHE A 83 0.53 -15.80 11.80
C PHE A 83 -0.59 -15.71 10.76
N PHE A 84 -0.42 -14.83 9.76
CA PHE A 84 -1.43 -14.70 8.71
C PHE A 84 -1.48 -15.91 7.78
N ILE A 85 -0.35 -16.50 7.39
CA ILE A 85 -0.35 -17.74 6.61
C ILE A 85 -1.09 -18.83 7.38
N LEU A 86 -0.90 -18.96 8.70
CA LEU A 86 -1.65 -19.92 9.51
C LEU A 86 -3.14 -19.62 9.51
N LEU A 87 -3.53 -18.34 9.69
CA LEU A 87 -4.92 -17.89 9.65
C LEU A 87 -5.58 -18.14 8.28
N VAL A 88 -4.85 -17.85 7.20
CA VAL A 88 -5.24 -18.07 5.82
C VAL A 88 -5.35 -19.54 5.47
N THR A 89 -4.32 -20.33 5.75
CA THR A 89 -4.28 -21.75 5.40
C THR A 89 -5.33 -22.56 6.15
N SER A 90 -5.79 -22.09 7.32
CA SER A 90 -6.94 -22.67 8.00
C SER A 90 -8.31 -22.40 7.35
N GLY A 91 -8.41 -21.49 6.38
CA GLY A 91 -9.70 -21.08 5.78
C GLY A 91 -9.72 -20.81 4.26
N PHE A 92 -8.60 -21.00 3.54
CA PHE A 92 -8.40 -20.43 2.19
C PHE A 92 -9.21 -21.09 1.05
N SER A 93 -9.70 -22.32 1.22
CA SER A 93 -10.32 -23.05 0.09
C SER A 93 -11.61 -22.41 -0.45
N ASN A 94 -12.24 -21.51 0.33
CA ASN A 94 -13.58 -20.98 0.01
C ASN A 94 -13.62 -19.46 -0.17
N TRP A 95 -12.47 -18.79 -0.38
CA TRP A 95 -12.44 -17.32 -0.47
C TRP A 95 -12.94 -16.76 -1.81
N THR A 96 -13.03 -17.56 -2.86
CA THR A 96 -13.52 -17.12 -4.18
C THR A 96 -15.01 -16.77 -4.18
N THR A 97 -15.76 -17.13 -3.14
CA THR A 97 -17.18 -16.79 -2.97
C THR A 97 -17.42 -15.63 -2.01
N LEU A 98 -16.36 -14.99 -1.48
CA LEU A 98 -16.51 -13.84 -0.57
C LEU A 98 -16.99 -12.60 -1.34
N THR A 99 -17.96 -11.90 -0.76
CA THR A 99 -18.62 -10.75 -1.37
C THR A 99 -17.69 -9.52 -1.44
N PRO A 100 -17.86 -8.61 -2.42
CA PRO A 100 -16.96 -7.47 -2.65
C PRO A 100 -16.78 -6.52 -1.45
N SER A 101 -17.74 -6.50 -0.51
CA SER A 101 -17.70 -5.70 0.72
C SER A 101 -16.80 -6.32 1.80
N VAL A 102 -16.89 -7.64 2.00
CA VAL A 102 -16.00 -8.41 2.90
C VAL A 102 -14.57 -8.44 2.34
N VAL A 103 -14.44 -8.42 1.00
CA VAL A 103 -13.17 -8.26 0.28
C VAL A 103 -12.48 -6.92 0.62
N ASN A 104 -13.17 -5.86 1.04
CA ASN A 104 -12.45 -4.63 1.41
C ASN A 104 -11.72 -4.72 2.76
N LEU A 105 -12.27 -5.46 3.73
CA LEU A 105 -11.65 -5.58 5.05
C LEU A 105 -10.67 -6.75 5.11
N TYR A 106 -11.12 -7.95 4.73
CA TYR A 106 -10.25 -9.12 4.64
C TYR A 106 -9.27 -9.01 3.47
N GLY A 107 -9.59 -8.28 2.40
CA GLY A 107 -8.61 -7.90 1.40
C GLY A 107 -7.68 -6.79 1.88
N GLY A 108 -8.10 -5.89 2.78
CA GLY A 108 -7.17 -4.99 3.48
C GLY A 108 -6.10 -5.76 4.27
N ILE A 109 -6.50 -6.73 5.09
CA ILE A 109 -5.57 -7.63 5.79
C ILE A 109 -4.83 -8.54 4.79
N GLY A 110 -5.53 -9.02 3.77
CA GLY A 110 -5.02 -9.83 2.68
C GLY A 110 -4.01 -9.12 1.79
N ILE A 111 -3.99 -7.78 1.77
CA ILE A 111 -2.98 -6.93 1.15
C ILE A 111 -1.84 -6.65 2.15
N LEU A 112 -2.15 -6.41 3.44
CA LEU A 112 -1.15 -6.22 4.48
C LEU A 112 -0.19 -7.42 4.61
N CYS A 113 -0.68 -8.64 4.46
CA CYS A 113 0.16 -9.83 4.55
C CYS A 113 1.22 -9.94 3.44
N PRO A 114 0.87 -9.95 2.14
CA PRO A 114 1.87 -9.98 1.07
C PRO A 114 2.76 -8.75 1.15
N LEU A 115 2.23 -7.57 1.50
CA LEU A 115 3.03 -6.37 1.73
C LEU A 115 4.06 -6.59 2.85
N SER A 116 3.67 -7.22 3.95
CA SER A 116 4.58 -7.59 5.05
C SER A 116 5.62 -8.63 4.63
N GLY A 117 5.22 -9.59 3.79
CA GLY A 117 6.14 -10.54 3.16
C GLY A 117 7.18 -9.84 2.29
N VAL A 118 6.77 -8.87 1.47
CA VAL A 118 7.69 -8.03 0.67
C VAL A 118 8.60 -7.23 1.60
N VAL A 119 8.07 -6.57 2.64
CA VAL A 119 8.89 -5.84 3.63
C VAL A 119 9.91 -6.76 4.31
N CYS A 120 9.53 -7.99 4.65
CA CYS A 120 10.41 -9.00 5.23
C CYS A 120 11.55 -9.38 4.26
N LEU A 121 11.21 -9.69 3.01
CA LEU A 121 12.18 -10.03 1.97
C LEU A 121 13.17 -8.88 1.72
N PHE A 122 12.66 -7.66 1.52
CA PHE A 122 13.49 -6.46 1.33
C PHE A 122 14.38 -6.19 2.54
N SER A 123 13.88 -6.35 3.77
CA SER A 123 14.68 -6.22 4.98
C SER A 123 15.85 -7.21 5.01
N ARG A 124 15.62 -8.46 4.58
CA ARG A 124 16.67 -9.49 4.50
C ARG A 124 17.71 -9.16 3.44
N PHE A 125 17.29 -8.67 2.26
CA PHE A 125 18.22 -8.21 1.23
C PHE A 125 19.07 -7.03 1.72
N SER A 126 18.47 -6.10 2.45
CA SER A 126 19.18 -4.93 2.98
C SER A 126 20.26 -5.27 4.01
N LYS A 127 20.10 -6.35 4.78
CA LYS A 127 21.19 -6.83 5.65
C LYS A 127 22.44 -7.18 4.84
N LYS A 128 22.28 -7.82 3.67
CA LYS A 128 23.39 -8.16 2.77
C LYS A 128 24.00 -6.90 2.16
N THR A 129 23.16 -5.97 1.68
CA THR A 129 23.60 -4.70 1.11
C THR A 129 24.42 -3.87 2.10
N LEU A 130 23.95 -3.77 3.36
CA LEU A 130 24.65 -3.05 4.42
C LEU A 130 26.00 -3.65 4.75
N ALA A 131 26.15 -4.99 4.68
CA ALA A 131 27.43 -5.64 4.87
C ALA A 131 28.43 -5.33 3.73
N GLN A 132 27.94 -5.06 2.52
CA GLN A 132 28.75 -4.77 1.33
C GLN A 132 29.02 -3.26 1.14
N PHE A 133 28.48 -2.39 1.98
CA PHE A 133 28.60 -0.92 1.88
C PHE A 133 28.23 -0.36 0.49
N ASN A 134 27.29 -1.01 -0.21
CA ASN A 134 26.85 -0.52 -1.51
C ASN A 134 25.78 0.56 -1.34
N VAL A 135 26.10 1.79 -1.75
CA VAL A 135 25.25 2.98 -1.58
C VAL A 135 23.99 2.90 -2.45
N VAL A 136 24.10 2.41 -3.68
CA VAL A 136 22.98 2.42 -4.65
C VAL A 136 21.77 1.62 -4.15
N PRO A 137 21.91 0.33 -3.75
CA PRO A 137 20.76 -0.41 -3.26
C PRO A 137 20.24 0.09 -1.91
N LEU A 138 21.08 0.79 -1.11
CA LEU A 138 20.62 1.39 0.13
C LEU A 138 19.76 2.65 -0.10
N ILE A 139 20.06 3.43 -1.14
CA ILE A 139 19.20 4.53 -1.60
C ILE A 139 17.86 3.97 -2.10
N ARG A 140 17.88 2.89 -2.90
CA ARG A 140 16.63 2.22 -3.34
C ARG A 140 15.81 1.70 -2.17
N PHE A 141 16.47 1.12 -1.17
CA PHE A 141 15.84 0.68 0.07
C PHE A 141 15.17 1.84 0.80
N TYR A 142 15.87 2.97 0.98
CA TYR A 142 15.31 4.16 1.60
C TYR A 142 14.01 4.60 0.90
N TRP A 143 14.03 4.69 -0.43
CA TRP A 143 12.88 5.11 -1.22
C TRP A 143 11.73 4.12 -1.13
N PHE A 144 12.00 2.82 -1.30
CA PHE A 144 11.01 1.76 -1.16
C PHE A 144 10.25 1.83 0.17
N PHE A 145 10.96 1.95 1.29
CA PHE A 145 10.33 2.06 2.61
C PHE A 145 9.56 3.36 2.79
N ASN A 146 10.11 4.46 2.29
CA ASN A 146 9.43 5.75 2.31
C ASN A 146 8.12 5.75 1.49
N TYR A 147 8.05 4.93 0.44
CA TYR A 147 6.85 4.77 -0.40
C TYR A 147 5.80 3.84 0.22
N ILE A 148 6.22 2.74 0.84
CA ILE A 148 5.28 1.78 1.44
C ILE A 148 4.75 2.25 2.79
N LEU A 149 5.53 3.01 3.55
CA LEU A 149 5.17 3.41 4.92
C LEU A 149 3.77 4.06 5.00
N PRO A 150 3.38 5.04 4.16
CA PRO A 150 2.04 5.63 4.22
C PRO A 150 0.92 4.61 3.96
N LEU A 151 1.11 3.71 3.00
CA LEU A 151 0.13 2.65 2.69
C LEU A 151 0.00 1.68 3.86
N TYR A 152 1.12 1.28 4.46
CA TYR A 152 1.16 0.35 5.58
C TYR A 152 0.49 0.94 6.82
N LEU A 153 0.78 2.21 7.14
CA LEU A 153 0.16 2.93 8.23
C LEU A 153 -1.36 3.07 8.01
N PHE A 154 -1.78 3.40 6.79
CA PHE A 154 -3.19 3.51 6.44
C PHE A 154 -3.94 2.18 6.64
N LEU A 155 -3.41 1.07 6.14
CA LEU A 155 -4.02 -0.24 6.31
C LEU A 155 -4.07 -0.68 7.78
N ALA A 156 -3.06 -0.31 8.58
CA ALA A 156 -3.06 -0.52 10.02
C ALA A 156 -4.16 0.31 10.73
N LEU A 157 -4.34 1.57 10.35
CA LEU A 157 -5.37 2.45 10.92
C LEU A 157 -6.79 1.98 10.60
N ILE A 158 -7.03 1.53 9.37
CA ILE A 158 -8.31 0.93 8.98
C ILE A 158 -8.68 -0.24 9.88
N SER A 159 -7.71 -1.02 10.35
CA SER A 159 -7.98 -2.20 11.16
C SER A 159 -8.57 -1.87 12.55
N PHE A 160 -8.51 -0.62 13.04
CA PHE A 160 -9.05 -0.27 14.37
C PHE A 160 -10.57 -0.08 14.42
N ASP A 161 -11.22 0.31 13.33
CA ASP A 161 -12.59 0.87 13.38
C ASP A 161 -13.65 -0.03 12.75
N TYR A 162 -13.33 -1.30 12.52
CA TYR A 162 -14.21 -2.23 11.82
C TYR A 162 -14.98 -3.22 12.69
N GLU A 163 -14.74 -3.21 14.01
CA GLU A 163 -15.42 -4.13 14.93
C GLU A 163 -16.95 -4.10 14.76
N ALA A 164 -17.54 -2.91 14.76
CA ALA A 164 -18.99 -2.76 14.70
C ALA A 164 -19.56 -3.31 13.39
N THR A 165 -18.91 -3.00 12.26
CA THR A 165 -19.29 -3.51 10.94
C THR A 165 -19.18 -5.03 10.87
N ILE A 166 -18.15 -5.62 11.49
CA ILE A 166 -17.99 -7.07 11.54
C ILE A 166 -19.06 -7.72 12.40
N SER A 167 -19.42 -7.12 13.52
CA SER A 167 -20.49 -7.66 14.36
C SER A 167 -21.81 -7.74 13.58
N ILE A 168 -22.13 -6.71 12.79
CA ILE A 168 -23.31 -6.70 11.92
C ILE A 168 -23.18 -7.77 10.84
N TRP A 169 -22.06 -7.81 10.12
CA TRP A 169 -21.87 -8.81 9.07
C TRP A 169 -21.87 -10.24 9.59
N ASN A 170 -21.33 -10.48 10.77
CA ASN A 170 -21.36 -11.79 11.40
C ASN A 170 -22.79 -12.25 11.69
N LEU A 171 -23.68 -11.32 12.08
CA LEU A 171 -25.09 -11.63 12.29
C LEU A 171 -25.80 -11.91 10.96
N LYS A 172 -25.65 -11.02 9.98
CA LYS A 172 -26.42 -11.07 8.73
C LYS A 172 -25.92 -12.11 7.74
N LEU A 173 -24.60 -12.29 7.65
CA LEU A 173 -23.99 -13.18 6.66
C LEU A 173 -23.67 -14.57 7.23
N TRP A 174 -24.06 -14.87 8.47
CA TRP A 174 -23.75 -16.13 9.14
C TRP A 174 -24.17 -17.35 8.31
N ASP A 175 -25.37 -17.29 7.72
CA ASP A 175 -25.94 -18.43 7.03
C ASP A 175 -25.36 -18.67 5.63
N THR A 176 -24.63 -17.68 5.12
CA THR A 176 -24.12 -17.63 3.75
C THR A 176 -22.95 -18.59 3.52
N GLY A 177 -22.76 -19.00 2.26
CA GLY A 177 -21.60 -19.83 1.88
C GLY A 177 -20.25 -19.17 2.22
N SER A 178 -20.19 -17.84 2.21
CA SER A 178 -19.03 -17.03 2.57
C SER A 178 -18.55 -17.23 4.02
N TYR A 179 -19.46 -17.59 4.93
CA TYR A 179 -19.17 -17.86 6.34
C TYR A 179 -19.03 -19.35 6.66
N LEU A 180 -19.02 -20.23 5.65
CA LEU A 180 -18.87 -21.68 5.88
C LEU A 180 -17.57 -22.02 6.62
N TRP A 181 -16.47 -21.33 6.30
CA TRP A 181 -15.19 -21.56 6.99
C TRP A 181 -15.22 -21.05 8.44
N VAL A 182 -15.87 -19.91 8.70
CA VAL A 182 -16.07 -19.37 10.06
C VAL A 182 -16.85 -20.39 10.88
N ARG A 183 -17.99 -20.85 10.35
CA ARG A 183 -18.77 -21.91 10.97
C ARG A 183 -17.94 -23.16 11.18
N GLY A 184 -17.14 -23.58 10.21
CA GLY A 184 -16.18 -24.69 10.36
C GLY A 184 -15.28 -24.63 11.58
N LEU A 185 -14.89 -23.43 12.03
CA LEU A 185 -13.98 -23.21 13.15
C LEU A 185 -14.69 -23.01 14.49
N PHE A 186 -15.83 -22.31 14.49
CA PHE A 186 -16.51 -21.90 15.74
C PHE A 186 -17.73 -22.75 16.07
N CYS A 187 -18.26 -23.51 15.10
CA CYS A 187 -19.27 -24.52 15.34
C CYS A 187 -18.69 -25.77 15.99
N GLN A 188 -19.56 -26.53 16.66
CA GLN A 188 -19.23 -27.89 17.06
C GLN A 188 -18.92 -28.78 15.83
N GLY A 189 -18.11 -29.81 16.04
CA GLY A 189 -17.71 -30.72 14.95
C GLY A 189 -18.93 -31.37 14.28
N GLY A 190 -18.96 -31.37 12.95
CA GLY A 190 -20.06 -31.97 12.15
C GLY A 190 -21.30 -31.08 11.95
N THR A 191 -21.32 -29.88 12.51
CA THR A 191 -22.48 -28.96 12.46
C THR A 191 -22.28 -27.76 11.53
N SER A 192 -21.05 -27.54 11.07
CA SER A 192 -20.66 -26.39 10.24
C SER A 192 -21.34 -26.31 8.88
N THR A 193 -21.65 -27.45 8.26
CA THR A 193 -22.41 -27.53 7.00
C THR A 193 -23.91 -27.33 7.19
N LYS A 194 -24.40 -27.57 8.41
CA LYS A 194 -25.78 -27.31 8.84
C LYS A 194 -25.89 -25.99 9.61
N THR A 195 -25.07 -25.02 9.18
CA THR A 195 -25.16 -23.61 9.54
C THR A 195 -24.99 -23.24 11.02
N CYS A 196 -24.75 -24.20 11.94
CA CYS A 196 -25.01 -23.99 13.37
C CYS A 196 -26.37 -23.33 13.64
N ASN A 197 -27.31 -23.48 12.72
CA ASN A 197 -28.59 -22.81 12.74
C ASN A 197 -29.64 -23.84 12.32
N VAL A 198 -30.87 -23.59 12.75
CA VAL A 198 -32.01 -24.45 12.43
C VAL A 198 -32.55 -24.00 11.07
N PRO A 199 -32.71 -24.91 10.09
CA PRO A 199 -33.27 -24.55 8.79
C PRO A 199 -34.64 -23.90 8.96
N GLU A 200 -34.93 -22.87 8.17
CA GLU A 200 -36.20 -22.15 8.21
C GLU A 200 -37.42 -23.08 7.98
N SER A 201 -37.25 -24.13 7.19
CA SER A 201 -38.28 -25.16 6.98
C SER A 201 -38.65 -25.93 8.24
N VAL A 202 -37.75 -26.03 9.22
CA VAL A 202 -37.98 -26.64 10.54
C VAL A 202 -38.63 -25.61 11.47
N TRP A 203 -38.24 -24.33 11.37
CA TRP A 203 -38.89 -23.23 12.09
C TRP A 203 -40.38 -23.12 11.77
N ALA A 204 -40.75 -23.25 10.50
CA ALA A 204 -42.13 -23.21 10.05
C ALA A 204 -43.02 -24.32 10.67
N GLN A 205 -42.41 -25.39 11.20
CA GLN A 205 -43.10 -26.52 11.83
C GLN A 205 -43.31 -26.33 13.35
N GLY A 206 -42.78 -25.24 13.92
CA GLY A 206 -42.96 -24.88 15.33
C GLY A 206 -41.88 -25.41 16.28
N VAL A 207 -41.96 -24.98 17.54
CA VAL A 207 -40.92 -25.18 18.58
C VAL A 207 -40.59 -26.66 18.83
N THR A 208 -41.56 -27.56 18.72
CA THR A 208 -41.35 -29.01 18.90
C THR A 208 -40.47 -29.61 17.80
N ALA A 209 -40.66 -29.17 16.54
CA ALA A 209 -39.82 -29.61 15.41
C ALA A 209 -38.40 -29.04 15.52
N VAL A 210 -38.28 -27.77 15.95
CA VAL A 210 -37.00 -27.13 16.25
C VAL A 210 -36.25 -27.92 17.33
N ASN A 211 -36.88 -28.18 18.47
CA ASN A 211 -36.26 -28.94 19.57
C ASN A 211 -35.86 -30.35 19.13
N ALA A 212 -36.69 -31.03 18.33
CA ALA A 212 -36.36 -32.34 17.78
C ALA A 212 -35.16 -32.29 16.82
N PHE A 213 -35.08 -31.26 15.98
CA PHE A 213 -33.92 -31.03 15.11
C PHE A 213 -32.66 -30.73 15.92
N CYS A 214 -32.76 -29.89 16.94
CA CYS A 214 -31.66 -29.55 17.84
C CYS A 214 -31.12 -30.80 18.56
N ILE A 215 -32.01 -31.63 19.13
CA ILE A 215 -31.61 -32.85 19.83
C ILE A 215 -30.97 -33.84 18.84
N SER A 216 -31.59 -34.04 17.67
CA SER A 216 -31.09 -35.02 16.69
C SER A 216 -29.78 -34.60 16.02
N THR A 217 -29.55 -33.30 15.85
CA THR A 217 -28.37 -32.78 15.14
C THR A 217 -27.25 -32.39 16.09
N PHE A 218 -27.57 -31.79 17.24
CA PHE A 218 -26.61 -31.21 18.18
C PHE A 218 -26.61 -31.88 19.56
N GLY A 219 -27.54 -32.80 19.84
CA GLY A 219 -27.68 -33.41 21.17
C GLY A 219 -28.13 -32.42 22.26
N ASN A 220 -28.64 -31.26 21.87
CA ASN A 220 -29.07 -30.18 22.77
C ASN A 220 -30.44 -29.66 22.33
N THR A 221 -31.25 -29.13 23.24
CA THR A 221 -32.52 -28.46 22.91
C THR A 221 -32.33 -27.00 22.48
N ASP A 222 -31.21 -26.37 22.85
CA ASP A 222 -30.96 -24.95 22.61
C ASP A 222 -30.04 -24.70 21.40
N CYS A 223 -30.62 -24.73 20.19
CA CYS A 223 -29.87 -24.39 18.98
C CYS A 223 -29.43 -22.92 18.92
N TYR A 224 -30.26 -22.00 19.43
CA TYR A 224 -29.93 -20.57 19.43
C TYR A 224 -28.71 -20.29 20.29
N GLY A 225 -28.65 -20.88 21.48
CA GLY A 225 -27.47 -20.78 22.33
C GLY A 225 -26.21 -21.31 21.65
N ILE A 226 -26.30 -22.35 20.80
CA ILE A 226 -25.15 -22.84 20.03
C ILE A 226 -24.71 -21.83 18.96
N GLN A 227 -25.67 -21.27 18.21
CA GLN A 227 -25.40 -20.24 17.21
C GLN A 227 -24.79 -18.99 17.84
N ASP A 228 -25.43 -18.47 18.88
CA ASP A 228 -25.01 -17.26 19.59
C ASP A 228 -23.62 -17.44 20.20
N ASN A 229 -23.34 -18.61 20.79
CA ASN A 229 -22.02 -18.92 21.30
C ASN A 229 -20.95 -18.96 20.19
N ALA A 230 -21.27 -19.55 19.03
CA ALA A 230 -20.36 -19.59 17.89
C ALA A 230 -20.13 -18.19 17.29
N GLN A 231 -21.19 -17.40 17.11
CA GLN A 231 -21.13 -16.03 16.63
C GLN A 231 -20.36 -15.13 17.59
N ASN A 232 -20.60 -15.25 18.91
CA ASN A 232 -19.87 -14.53 19.94
C ASN A 232 -18.39 -14.94 19.96
N GLY A 233 -18.10 -16.24 19.83
CA GLY A 233 -16.73 -16.75 19.70
C GLY A 233 -15.99 -16.13 18.51
N PHE A 234 -16.62 -16.08 17.33
CA PHE A 234 -16.04 -15.43 16.17
C PHE A 234 -15.91 -13.91 16.34
N ARG A 235 -16.89 -13.24 16.96
CA ARG A 235 -16.82 -11.81 17.26
C ARG A 235 -15.60 -11.49 18.12
N ILE A 236 -15.42 -12.22 19.22
CA ILE A 236 -14.28 -12.08 20.13
C ILE A 236 -12.98 -12.32 19.36
N TYR A 237 -12.88 -13.41 18.61
CA TYR A 237 -11.70 -13.73 17.81
C TYR A 237 -11.37 -12.64 16.78
N SER A 238 -12.39 -12.10 16.11
CA SER A 238 -12.25 -11.04 15.12
C SER A 238 -11.68 -9.79 15.79
N ILE A 239 -12.29 -9.33 16.89
CA ILE A 239 -11.81 -8.15 17.65
C ILE A 239 -10.33 -8.30 18.01
N PHE A 240 -9.96 -9.44 18.60
CA PHE A 240 -8.56 -9.71 18.94
C PHE A 240 -7.65 -9.69 17.71
N SER A 241 -8.09 -10.29 16.60
CA SER A 241 -7.32 -10.33 15.35
C SER A 241 -7.13 -8.94 14.75
N PHE A 242 -8.16 -8.10 14.72
CA PHE A 242 -8.08 -6.73 14.20
C PHE A 242 -7.19 -5.83 15.05
N ILE A 243 -7.35 -5.88 16.38
CA ILE A 243 -6.49 -5.14 17.31
C ILE A 243 -5.04 -5.61 17.15
N PHE A 244 -4.80 -6.92 17.09
CA PHE A 244 -3.46 -7.47 16.90
C PHE A 244 -2.83 -7.00 15.58
N VAL A 245 -3.57 -7.10 14.47
CA VAL A 245 -3.13 -6.61 13.15
C VAL A 245 -2.81 -5.12 13.19
N ALA A 246 -3.66 -4.33 13.84
CA ALA A 246 -3.47 -2.89 13.94
C ALA A 246 -2.22 -2.52 14.77
N ILE A 247 -2.01 -3.19 15.92
CA ILE A 247 -0.82 -3.01 16.76
C ILE A 247 0.44 -3.39 16.00
N VAL A 248 0.48 -4.58 15.38
CA VAL A 248 1.63 -5.02 14.57
C VAL A 248 1.86 -4.08 13.39
N GLY A 249 0.77 -3.61 12.79
CA GLY A 249 0.74 -2.59 11.74
C GLY A 249 1.48 -1.30 12.14
N ILE A 250 1.12 -0.76 13.30
CA ILE A 250 1.74 0.45 13.87
C ILE A 250 3.20 0.20 14.25
N VAL A 251 3.50 -0.89 14.96
CA VAL A 251 4.86 -1.23 15.38
C VAL A 251 5.79 -1.35 14.17
N THR A 252 5.33 -2.04 13.12
CA THR A 252 6.07 -2.16 11.87
C THR A 252 6.26 -0.80 11.19
N SER A 253 5.24 0.06 11.18
CA SER A 253 5.35 1.44 10.68
C SER A 253 6.39 2.26 11.42
N ILE A 254 6.43 2.18 12.76
CA ILE A 254 7.44 2.85 13.59
C ILE A 254 8.84 2.31 13.26
N LEU A 255 9.00 0.99 13.15
CA LEU A 255 10.29 0.37 12.79
C LEU A 255 10.76 0.83 11.39
N MET A 256 9.85 0.89 10.41
CA MET A 256 10.12 1.41 9.08
C MET A 256 10.56 2.88 9.13
N LEU A 257 9.87 3.72 9.90
CA LEU A 257 10.23 5.12 10.09
C LEU A 257 11.63 5.28 10.71
N VAL A 258 11.93 4.52 11.76
CA VAL A 258 13.26 4.51 12.41
C VAL A 258 14.34 4.12 11.40
N LEU A 259 14.08 3.13 10.53
CA LEU A 259 15.02 2.71 9.49
C LEU A 259 15.23 3.79 8.43
N ILE A 260 14.16 4.42 7.94
CA ILE A 260 14.23 5.52 6.96
C ILE A 260 15.09 6.66 7.54
N ILE A 261 14.82 7.08 8.78
CA ILE A 261 15.58 8.14 9.45
C ILE A 261 17.05 7.73 9.62
N SER A 262 17.29 6.49 10.08
CA SER A 262 18.65 5.98 10.29
C SER A 262 19.45 5.97 8.99
N VAL A 263 18.88 5.43 7.91
CA VAL A 263 19.51 5.37 6.59
C VAL A 263 19.79 6.78 6.06
N LYS A 264 18.85 7.72 6.26
CA LYS A 264 19.03 9.13 5.89
C LYS A 264 20.20 9.79 6.59
N ILE A 265 20.38 9.52 7.88
CA ILE A 265 21.50 10.05 8.66
C ILE A 265 22.82 9.45 8.17
N TRP A 266 22.87 8.16 7.84
CA TRP A 266 24.11 7.47 7.49
C TRP A 266 24.60 7.72 6.07
N ILE A 267 23.71 7.70 5.09
CA ILE A 267 24.05 8.04 3.69
C ILE A 267 24.33 9.54 3.57
N GLY A 268 23.70 10.35 4.42
CA GLY A 268 23.66 11.79 4.31
C GLY A 268 22.47 12.24 3.47
N ALA A 269 21.74 13.23 3.98
CA ALA A 269 20.55 13.77 3.31
C ALA A 269 20.86 14.33 1.92
N GLU A 270 22.05 14.91 1.74
CA GLU A 270 22.48 15.49 0.47
C GLU A 270 22.63 14.44 -0.62
N LEU A 271 23.25 13.29 -0.33
CA LEU A 271 23.47 12.23 -1.31
C LEU A 271 22.16 11.56 -1.72
N ILE A 272 21.21 11.40 -0.78
CA ILE A 272 19.88 10.90 -1.09
C ILE A 272 19.13 11.89 -1.99
N ASN A 273 19.18 13.18 -1.65
CA ASN A 273 18.49 14.23 -2.42
C ASN A 273 19.11 14.47 -3.80
N SER A 274 20.42 14.22 -3.98
CA SER A 274 21.11 14.34 -5.27
C SER A 274 21.04 13.08 -6.12
N SER A 275 20.56 11.96 -5.58
CA SER A 275 20.50 10.71 -6.31
C SER A 275 19.47 10.75 -7.45
N ASN A 276 19.94 10.52 -8.68
CA ASN A 276 19.09 10.39 -9.87
C ASN A 276 18.12 9.19 -9.78
N LEU A 277 18.32 8.27 -8.82
CA LEU A 277 17.44 7.12 -8.56
C LEU A 277 16.02 7.53 -8.16
N ASN A 278 15.84 8.73 -7.57
CA ASN A 278 14.52 9.28 -7.24
C ASN A 278 13.63 9.45 -8.49
N HIS A 279 14.23 9.60 -9.67
CA HIS A 279 13.51 9.93 -10.89
C HIS A 279 12.72 8.74 -11.45
N THR A 280 13.37 7.60 -11.69
CA THR A 280 12.70 6.43 -12.29
C THR A 280 11.75 5.73 -11.32
N GLU A 281 12.05 5.72 -10.02
CA GLU A 281 11.21 5.09 -9.00
C GLU A 281 9.95 5.92 -8.69
N ALA A 282 9.98 7.24 -8.94
CA ALA A 282 8.81 8.12 -8.77
C ALA A 282 7.60 7.71 -9.64
N VAL A 283 7.83 7.06 -10.79
CA VAL A 283 6.73 6.59 -11.66
C VAL A 283 5.88 5.55 -10.95
N PHE A 284 6.52 4.56 -10.31
CA PHE A 284 5.81 3.51 -9.57
C PHE A 284 5.04 4.06 -8.37
N TRP A 285 5.55 5.14 -7.77
CA TRP A 285 4.90 5.79 -6.64
C TRP A 285 3.55 6.42 -7.01
N PHE A 286 3.37 6.87 -8.26
CA PHE A 286 2.10 7.39 -8.75
C PHE A 286 1.13 6.32 -9.25
N LEU A 287 1.61 5.12 -9.58
CA LEU A 287 0.74 4.02 -9.98
C LEU A 287 -0.11 3.50 -8.83
N ILE A 288 0.41 3.49 -7.60
CA ILE A 288 -0.34 3.07 -6.40
C ILE A 288 -1.61 3.92 -6.18
N PRO A 289 -1.53 5.26 -6.03
CA PRO A 289 -2.73 6.09 -5.88
C PRO A 289 -3.60 6.09 -7.13
N THR A 290 -3.03 5.91 -8.33
CA THR A 290 -3.81 5.76 -9.57
C THR A 290 -4.73 4.53 -9.51
N VAL A 291 -4.15 3.34 -9.29
CA VAL A 291 -4.90 2.08 -9.25
C VAL A 291 -5.82 2.05 -8.04
N GLY A 292 -5.34 2.46 -6.87
CA GLY A 292 -6.14 2.49 -5.64
C GLY A 292 -7.38 3.38 -5.78
N ALA A 293 -7.23 4.59 -6.34
CA ALA A 293 -8.36 5.49 -6.57
C ALA A 293 -9.31 4.96 -7.64
N ALA A 294 -8.81 4.34 -8.73
CA ALA A 294 -9.66 3.74 -9.75
C ALA A 294 -10.50 2.57 -9.22
N LEU A 295 -9.88 1.66 -8.44
CA LEU A 295 -10.58 0.53 -7.83
C LEU A 295 -11.63 1.01 -6.82
N THR A 296 -11.29 2.03 -6.03
CA THR A 296 -12.22 2.64 -5.06
C THR A 296 -13.39 3.31 -5.77
N GLY A 297 -13.13 4.11 -6.82
CA GLY A 297 -14.16 4.74 -7.63
C GLY A 297 -15.08 3.73 -8.29
N THR A 298 -14.52 2.63 -8.82
CA THR A 298 -15.29 1.52 -9.40
C THR A 298 -16.16 0.84 -8.35
N SER A 299 -15.59 0.53 -7.17
CA SER A 299 -16.34 -0.09 -6.08
C SER A 299 -17.53 0.77 -5.63
N PHE A 300 -17.35 2.10 -5.56
CA PHE A 300 -18.46 3.00 -5.26
C PHE A 300 -19.50 3.05 -6.37
N LEU A 301 -19.08 3.06 -7.64
CA LEU A 301 -20.00 3.17 -8.77
C LEU A 301 -20.82 1.89 -8.99
N THR A 302 -20.16 0.72 -9.00
CA THR A 302 -20.79 -0.55 -9.37
C THR A 302 -21.63 -1.14 -8.26
N ASN A 303 -21.21 -0.93 -7.01
CA ASN A 303 -21.86 -1.58 -5.87
C ASN A 303 -22.94 -0.69 -5.27
N ILE A 304 -22.68 0.61 -5.08
CA ILE A 304 -23.54 1.49 -4.28
C ILE A 304 -24.07 2.71 -5.07
N GLY A 305 -23.48 3.01 -6.22
CA GLY A 305 -23.79 4.21 -6.99
C GLY A 305 -25.20 4.25 -7.58
N THR A 306 -25.90 3.10 -7.63
CA THR A 306 -27.30 3.04 -8.10
C THR A 306 -28.30 3.52 -7.05
N THR A 307 -27.93 3.55 -5.77
CA THR A 307 -28.87 3.84 -4.67
C THR A 307 -28.72 5.25 -4.10
N LEU A 308 -27.52 5.85 -4.08
CA LEU A 308 -27.35 7.25 -3.65
C LEU A 308 -26.43 8.07 -4.56
N THR A 309 -26.89 9.29 -4.83
CA THR A 309 -26.11 10.36 -5.48
C THR A 309 -24.78 10.63 -4.76
N SER A 310 -24.73 10.50 -3.43
CA SER A 310 -23.52 10.68 -2.62
C SER A 310 -22.37 9.77 -3.07
N PHE A 311 -22.68 8.51 -3.42
CA PHE A 311 -21.69 7.54 -3.88
C PHE A 311 -21.25 7.79 -5.32
N ILE A 312 -22.15 8.26 -6.18
CA ILE A 312 -21.81 8.69 -7.54
C ILE A 312 -20.80 9.85 -7.47
N LEU A 313 -21.07 10.85 -6.62
CA LEU A 313 -20.19 12.00 -6.47
C LEU A 313 -18.82 11.60 -5.92
N LEU A 314 -18.78 10.76 -4.88
CA LEU A 314 -17.52 10.21 -4.35
C LEU A 314 -16.76 9.44 -5.44
N SER A 315 -17.44 8.57 -6.19
CA SER A 315 -16.84 7.82 -7.29
C SER A 315 -16.19 8.73 -8.33
N ILE A 316 -16.88 9.78 -8.76
CA ILE A 316 -16.35 10.78 -9.71
C ILE A 316 -15.08 11.44 -9.16
N THR A 317 -15.05 11.80 -7.87
CA THR A 317 -13.86 12.40 -7.26
C THR A 317 -12.67 11.44 -7.19
N PHE A 318 -12.92 10.14 -6.92
CA PHE A 318 -11.89 9.10 -6.95
C PHE A 318 -11.37 8.85 -8.38
N TYR A 319 -12.24 8.81 -9.39
CA TYR A 319 -11.80 8.70 -10.79
C TYR A 319 -11.01 9.92 -11.25
N THR A 320 -11.40 11.12 -10.82
CA THR A 320 -10.66 12.36 -11.10
C THR A 320 -9.27 12.32 -10.47
N SER A 321 -9.18 11.87 -9.22
CA SER A 321 -7.90 11.65 -8.54
C SER A 321 -7.05 10.59 -9.27
N SER A 322 -7.65 9.48 -9.68
CA SER A 322 -6.95 8.43 -10.45
C SER A 322 -6.38 8.97 -11.76
N PHE A 323 -7.19 9.69 -12.54
CA PHE A 323 -6.77 10.29 -13.80
C PHE A 323 -5.61 11.28 -13.61
N THR A 324 -5.71 12.15 -12.62
CA THR A 324 -4.66 13.14 -12.34
C THR A 324 -3.35 12.47 -11.87
N PHE A 325 -3.41 11.42 -11.06
CA PHE A 325 -2.23 10.61 -10.71
C PHE A 325 -1.65 9.83 -11.89
N LEU A 326 -2.48 9.35 -12.82
CA LEU A 326 -2.01 8.72 -14.05
C LEU A 326 -1.22 9.71 -14.90
N VAL A 327 -1.72 10.94 -15.05
CA VAL A 327 -1.01 12.01 -15.75
C VAL A 327 0.32 12.33 -15.05
N LEU A 328 0.35 12.38 -13.72
CA LEU A 328 1.59 12.55 -12.95
C LEU A 328 2.58 11.41 -13.20
N ALA A 329 2.13 10.16 -13.26
CA ALA A 329 2.97 9.00 -13.55
C ALA A 329 3.59 9.10 -14.95
N VAL A 330 2.80 9.47 -15.96
CA VAL A 330 3.27 9.66 -17.34
C VAL A 330 4.25 10.84 -17.43
N LEU A 331 3.93 11.98 -16.81
CA LEU A 331 4.82 13.14 -16.80
C LEU A 331 6.14 12.84 -16.08
N ALA A 332 6.09 12.13 -14.94
CA ALA A 332 7.29 11.65 -14.27
C ALA A 332 8.10 10.75 -15.21
N PHE A 333 7.47 9.77 -15.86
CA PHE A 333 8.16 8.88 -16.80
C PHE A 333 8.87 9.67 -17.92
N VAL A 334 8.19 10.65 -18.52
CA VAL A 334 8.77 11.49 -19.57
C VAL A 334 9.91 12.36 -19.04
N ILE A 335 9.74 13.07 -17.91
CA ILE A 335 10.76 13.95 -17.32
C ILE A 335 12.06 13.18 -17.03
N THR A 336 11.91 11.93 -16.60
CA THR A 336 13.00 11.08 -16.10
C THR A 336 13.80 10.46 -17.24
N HIS A 337 13.16 10.17 -18.39
CA HIS A 337 13.83 9.67 -19.60
C HIS A 337 14.26 10.78 -20.57
N TYR A 338 13.75 12.00 -20.41
CA TYR A 338 14.09 13.12 -21.27
C TYR A 338 15.41 13.79 -20.84
N SER A 339 16.48 13.54 -21.61
CA SER A 339 17.78 14.23 -21.44
C SER A 339 17.87 15.46 -22.35
N PRO A 340 17.92 16.69 -21.81
CA PRO A 340 18.01 17.89 -22.62
C PRO A 340 19.47 18.16 -23.02
N ASN A 341 19.75 18.22 -24.32
CA ASN A 341 21.09 18.51 -24.88
C ASN A 341 21.16 19.90 -25.53
N THR A 342 20.03 20.61 -25.67
CA THR A 342 19.97 21.95 -26.28
C THR A 342 19.15 22.92 -25.41
N PRO A 343 19.39 24.25 -25.49
CA PRO A 343 18.64 25.24 -24.71
C PRO A 343 17.12 25.16 -24.90
N LYS A 344 16.67 24.83 -26.12
CA LYS A 344 15.25 24.61 -26.43
C LYS A 344 14.69 23.41 -25.67
N GLN A 345 15.42 22.29 -25.62
CA GLN A 345 15.01 21.10 -24.87
C GLN A 345 15.01 21.34 -23.35
N VAL A 346 15.94 22.16 -22.83
CA VAL A 346 15.91 22.58 -21.42
C VAL A 346 14.62 23.35 -21.11
N LYS A 347 14.19 24.26 -21.99
CA LYS A 347 12.91 24.98 -21.83
C LYS A 347 11.73 24.00 -21.82
N THR A 348 11.71 23.01 -22.73
CA THR A 348 10.69 21.96 -22.74
C THR A 348 10.67 21.17 -21.44
N LYS A 349 11.84 20.77 -20.91
CA LYS A 349 11.93 20.04 -19.64
C LYS A 349 11.39 20.85 -18.46
N ILE A 350 11.68 22.16 -18.41
CA ILE A 350 11.13 23.06 -17.40
C ILE A 350 9.60 23.12 -17.51
N ILE A 351 9.04 23.22 -18.73
CA ILE A 351 7.59 23.21 -18.94
C ILE A 351 6.98 21.91 -18.41
N LEU A 352 7.57 20.75 -18.73
CA LEU A 352 7.10 19.45 -18.24
C LEU A 352 7.10 19.38 -16.70
N ILE A 353 8.16 19.86 -16.04
CA ILE A 353 8.25 19.91 -14.57
C ILE A 353 7.19 20.86 -13.98
N THR A 354 6.94 22.01 -14.62
CA THR A 354 5.89 22.93 -14.19
C THR A 354 4.51 22.28 -14.33
N SER A 355 4.23 21.64 -15.47
CA SER A 355 2.99 20.88 -15.68
C SER A 355 2.81 19.79 -14.64
N PHE A 356 3.86 19.02 -14.34
CA PHE A 356 3.85 18.01 -13.27
C PHE A 356 3.47 18.63 -11.91
N THR A 357 4.05 19.79 -11.57
CA THR A 357 3.75 20.49 -10.33
C THR A 357 2.28 20.96 -10.29
N VAL A 358 1.77 21.50 -11.39
CA VAL A 358 0.37 21.93 -11.52
C VAL A 358 -0.59 20.76 -11.38
N PHE A 359 -0.35 19.63 -12.05
CA PHE A 359 -1.15 18.41 -11.87
C PHE A 359 -1.07 17.86 -10.45
N GLY A 360 0.06 18.04 -9.75
CA GLY A 360 0.19 17.72 -8.34
C GLY A 360 -0.75 18.54 -7.46
N VAL A 361 -0.86 19.85 -7.73
CA VAL A 361 -1.81 20.74 -7.03
C VAL A 361 -3.25 20.34 -7.34
N ILE A 362 -3.57 20.06 -8.61
CA ILE A 362 -4.92 19.61 -9.01
C ILE A 362 -5.28 18.28 -8.32
N SER A 363 -4.36 17.31 -8.29
CA SER A 363 -4.56 16.02 -7.60
C SER A 363 -4.82 16.22 -6.11
N THR A 364 -4.07 17.13 -5.48
CA THR A 364 -4.25 17.47 -4.05
C THR A 364 -5.61 18.10 -3.81
N ALA A 365 -6.02 19.05 -4.66
CA ALA A 365 -7.33 19.70 -4.56
C ALA A 365 -8.48 18.70 -4.76
N ALA A 366 -8.37 17.79 -5.75
CA ALA A 366 -9.36 16.73 -5.96
C ALA A 366 -9.48 15.81 -4.74
N ALA A 367 -8.36 15.41 -4.14
CA ALA A 367 -8.35 14.59 -2.93
C ALA A 367 -8.93 15.34 -1.71
N VAL A 368 -8.69 16.64 -1.57
CA VAL A 368 -9.33 17.49 -0.55
C VAL A 368 -10.84 17.51 -0.75
N VAL A 369 -11.32 17.66 -2.00
CA VAL A 369 -12.75 17.60 -2.32
C VAL A 369 -13.34 16.24 -1.92
N THR A 370 -12.65 15.12 -2.19
CA THR A 370 -13.07 13.79 -1.71
C THR A 370 -13.20 13.73 -0.19
N VAL A 371 -12.23 14.25 0.56
CA VAL A 371 -12.26 14.30 2.03
C VAL A 371 -13.42 15.14 2.53
N VAL A 372 -13.63 16.33 1.95
CA VAL A 372 -14.71 17.23 2.34
C VAL A 372 -16.07 16.58 2.07
N ILE A 373 -16.29 16.05 0.87
CA ILE A 373 -17.54 15.38 0.50
C ILE A 373 -17.79 14.16 1.39
N GLY A 374 -16.79 13.31 1.58
CA GLY A 374 -16.89 12.14 2.46
C GLY A 374 -17.18 12.52 3.92
N SER A 375 -16.59 13.61 4.41
CA SER A 375 -16.81 14.11 5.77
C SER A 375 -18.19 14.76 5.94
N ILE A 376 -18.67 15.49 4.93
CA ILE A 376 -20.03 16.05 4.92
C ILE A 376 -21.02 14.90 5.01
N TYR A 377 -20.95 13.91 4.11
CA TYR A 377 -21.86 12.77 4.16
C TYR A 377 -21.74 11.96 5.44
N TRP A 378 -20.52 11.74 5.94
CA TRP A 378 -20.34 11.11 7.24
C TRP A 378 -21.03 11.86 8.39
N ALA A 379 -21.08 13.20 8.34
CA ALA A 379 -21.70 14.03 9.37
C ALA A 379 -23.21 14.23 9.17
N THR A 380 -23.69 14.31 7.93
CA THR A 380 -25.08 14.68 7.61
C THR A 380 -26.00 13.49 7.39
N GLU A 381 -25.48 12.32 7.02
CA GLU A 381 -26.29 11.15 6.65
C GLU A 381 -26.87 10.39 7.87
N ASN A 382 -26.94 11.03 9.04
CA ASN A 382 -27.65 10.50 10.22
C ASN A 382 -29.18 10.47 10.04
N GLN A 383 -29.69 10.98 8.91
CA GLN A 383 -31.12 11.02 8.56
C GLN A 383 -31.34 10.37 7.20
N LEU A 384 -30.86 9.14 7.06
CA LEU A 384 -31.17 8.33 5.89
C LEU A 384 -32.68 8.03 5.93
N ASP A 385 -33.40 8.24 4.81
CA ASP A 385 -34.81 7.85 4.77
C ASP A 385 -34.91 6.32 4.87
N THR A 386 -35.94 5.83 5.55
CA THR A 386 -36.26 4.41 5.68
C THR A 386 -36.24 3.68 4.34
N ALA A 387 -36.79 4.29 3.28
CA ALA A 387 -36.79 3.73 1.93
C ALA A 387 -35.39 3.63 1.30
N SER A 388 -34.51 4.59 1.60
CA SER A 388 -33.11 4.52 1.17
C SER A 388 -32.35 3.48 1.97
N ALA A 389 -32.54 3.43 3.30
CA ALA A 389 -31.88 2.47 4.18
C ALA A 389 -32.14 1.02 3.77
N THR A 390 -33.37 0.68 3.40
CA THR A 390 -33.75 -0.67 2.98
C THR A 390 -33.15 -1.03 1.62
N SER A 391 -33.07 -0.08 0.69
CA SER A 391 -32.38 -0.27 -0.60
C SER A 391 -30.87 -0.44 -0.41
N LEU A 392 -30.25 0.34 0.48
CA LEU A 392 -28.84 0.14 0.84
C LEU A 392 -28.59 -1.21 1.51
N ALA A 393 -29.50 -1.67 2.38
CA ALA A 393 -29.39 -2.97 3.02
C ALA A 393 -29.30 -4.09 1.97
N CYS A 394 -30.13 -4.04 0.93
CA CYS A 394 -30.05 -4.97 -0.20
C CYS A 394 -28.70 -4.90 -0.93
N THR A 395 -28.16 -3.71 -1.11
CA THR A 395 -26.83 -3.52 -1.70
C THR A 395 -25.72 -4.08 -0.80
N PHE A 396 -25.83 -3.95 0.51
CA PHE A 396 -24.86 -4.51 1.45
C PHE A 396 -25.01 -6.02 1.60
N ASP A 397 -26.23 -6.54 1.41
CA ASP A 397 -26.52 -7.96 1.39
C ASP A 397 -26.31 -8.59 0.00
N TYR A 398 -25.04 -8.70 -0.37
CA TYR A 398 -24.62 -9.42 -1.58
C TYR A 398 -24.86 -10.93 -1.55
N SER A 399 -25.29 -11.48 -0.42
CA SER A 399 -25.42 -12.92 -0.24
C SER A 399 -26.82 -13.44 -0.52
N ASN A 400 -27.75 -12.53 -0.85
CA ASN A 400 -29.18 -12.81 -0.95
C ASN A 400 -29.71 -13.49 0.32
N SER A 401 -29.17 -13.11 1.49
CA SER A 401 -29.72 -13.54 2.79
C SER A 401 -31.10 -12.94 3.04
N CYS A 402 -31.38 -11.84 2.36
CA CYS A 402 -32.55 -11.03 2.46
C CYS A 402 -33.68 -11.53 1.55
N SER A 403 -34.89 -11.63 2.10
CA SER A 403 -36.04 -12.22 1.42
C SER A 403 -36.55 -11.41 0.22
N ASP A 404 -36.52 -10.07 0.30
CA ASP A 404 -37.33 -9.19 -0.56
C ASP A 404 -36.51 -8.17 -1.38
N CYS A 405 -35.22 -8.43 -1.59
CA CYS A 405 -34.38 -7.60 -2.45
C CYS A 405 -34.77 -7.72 -3.93
N PRO A 406 -34.72 -6.61 -4.72
CA PRO A 406 -34.08 -5.32 -4.41
C PRO A 406 -34.99 -4.28 -3.73
N ALA A 407 -36.24 -4.63 -3.39
CA ALA A 407 -37.23 -3.65 -2.95
C ALA A 407 -37.14 -3.31 -1.46
N LEU A 408 -36.93 -4.32 -0.61
CA LEU A 408 -36.89 -4.16 0.84
C LEU A 408 -35.97 -5.21 1.46
N CYS A 409 -35.30 -4.83 2.56
CA CYS A 409 -34.61 -5.80 3.39
C CYS A 409 -35.04 -5.73 4.87
N PRO A 410 -36.09 -6.46 5.27
CA PRO A 410 -36.63 -6.39 6.63
C PRO A 410 -35.69 -6.97 7.69
N GLU A 411 -34.75 -7.83 7.30
CA GLU A 411 -33.80 -8.46 8.21
C GLU A 411 -32.71 -7.50 8.69
N TRP A 412 -32.54 -6.34 8.04
CA TRP A 412 -31.58 -5.31 8.42
C TRP A 412 -32.28 -4.15 9.11
N ASN A 413 -31.78 -3.79 10.30
CA ASN A 413 -32.25 -2.63 11.03
C ASN A 413 -31.59 -1.36 10.49
N TYR A 414 -32.30 -0.24 10.58
CA TYR A 414 -31.81 1.08 10.17
C TYR A 414 -30.43 1.42 10.78
N GLU A 415 -30.27 1.20 12.09
CA GLU A 415 -29.02 1.46 12.82
C GLU A 415 -27.85 0.63 12.28
N GLU A 416 -28.10 -0.59 11.82
CA GLU A 416 -27.07 -1.47 11.26
C GLU A 416 -26.60 -0.94 9.89
N VAL A 417 -27.54 -0.53 9.04
CA VAL A 417 -27.23 0.09 7.74
C VAL A 417 -26.45 1.38 7.93
N GLU A 418 -26.89 2.25 8.85
CA GLU A 418 -26.22 3.50 9.18
C GLU A 418 -24.80 3.26 9.69
N GLN A 419 -24.59 2.26 10.55
CA GLN A 419 -23.28 1.93 11.08
C GLN A 419 -22.33 1.43 9.99
N VAL A 420 -22.79 0.57 9.07
CA VAL A 420 -21.99 0.11 7.91
C VAL A 420 -21.65 1.30 7.00
N LEU A 421 -22.63 2.15 6.72
CA LEU A 421 -22.48 3.33 5.89
C LEU A 421 -21.45 4.32 6.45
N ARG A 422 -21.48 4.56 7.77
CA ARG A 422 -20.49 5.38 8.48
C ARG A 422 -19.08 4.82 8.31
N SER A 423 -18.87 3.52 8.47
CA SER A 423 -17.57 2.88 8.26
C SER A 423 -17.07 3.05 6.82
N VAL A 424 -17.95 2.93 5.84
CA VAL A 424 -17.63 3.14 4.41
C VAL A 424 -17.17 4.58 4.15
N PHE A 425 -17.89 5.59 4.67
CA PHE A 425 -17.46 6.99 4.51
C PHE A 425 -16.16 7.30 5.25
N LYS A 426 -15.94 6.75 6.44
CA LYS A 426 -14.67 6.89 7.16
C LYS A 426 -13.50 6.36 6.33
N VAL A 427 -13.64 5.19 5.71
CA VAL A 427 -12.61 4.64 4.82
C VAL A 427 -12.41 5.49 3.58
N ALA A 428 -13.47 6.03 2.99
CA ALA A 428 -13.36 6.97 1.88
C ALA A 428 -12.56 8.23 2.27
N VAL A 429 -12.82 8.79 3.46
CA VAL A 429 -12.09 9.96 4.00
C VAL A 429 -10.63 9.63 4.28
N LEU A 430 -10.34 8.46 4.87
CA LEU A 430 -8.97 8.01 5.11
C LEU A 430 -8.21 7.80 3.79
N LEU A 431 -8.85 7.21 2.76
CA LEU A 431 -8.27 7.07 1.42
C LEU A 431 -8.02 8.43 0.78
N GLY A 432 -8.98 9.36 0.87
CA GLY A 432 -8.81 10.74 0.42
C GLY A 432 -7.62 11.42 1.10
N THR A 433 -7.46 11.24 2.42
CA THR A 433 -6.32 11.77 3.18
C THR A 433 -5.00 11.18 2.70
N LEU A 434 -4.95 9.89 2.42
CA LEU A 434 -3.77 9.25 1.83
C LEU A 434 -3.45 9.88 0.46
N LEU A 435 -4.45 10.07 -0.41
CA LEU A 435 -4.28 10.73 -1.70
C LEU A 435 -3.78 12.17 -1.55
N ILE A 436 -4.20 12.93 -0.53
CA ILE A 436 -3.65 14.26 -0.22
C ILE A 436 -2.15 14.17 0.06
N LEU A 437 -1.69 13.18 0.85
CA LEU A 437 -0.26 13.01 1.14
C LEU A 437 0.54 12.71 -0.13
N PHE A 438 0.02 11.86 -1.02
CA PHE A 438 0.60 11.64 -2.35
C PHE A 438 0.59 12.91 -3.21
N GLY A 439 -0.48 13.69 -3.15
CA GLY A 439 -0.59 14.99 -3.82
C GLY A 439 0.50 15.96 -3.37
N ILE A 440 0.61 16.21 -2.06
CA ILE A 440 1.60 17.12 -1.45
C ILE A 440 3.03 16.68 -1.79
N CYS A 441 3.32 15.39 -1.67
CA CYS A 441 4.65 14.86 -1.97
C CYS A 441 4.98 14.98 -3.48
N SER A 442 3.99 14.93 -4.37
CA SER A 442 4.19 15.20 -5.81
C SER A 442 4.53 16.66 -6.08
N VAL A 443 3.80 17.61 -5.47
CA VAL A 443 4.08 19.04 -5.56
C VAL A 443 5.48 19.35 -5.05
N TRP A 444 5.85 18.80 -3.90
CA TRP A 444 7.17 19.00 -3.33
C TRP A 444 8.29 18.46 -4.21
N THR A 445 8.07 17.29 -4.83
CA THR A 445 9.00 16.69 -5.80
C THR A 445 9.14 17.57 -7.05
N GLY A 446 8.02 18.08 -7.57
CA GLY A 446 8.01 19.00 -8.71
C GLY A 446 8.78 20.30 -8.43
N VAL A 447 8.55 20.92 -7.27
CA VAL A 447 9.28 22.13 -6.83
C VAL A 447 10.77 21.86 -6.69
N ARG A 448 11.15 20.70 -6.14
CA ARG A 448 12.56 20.30 -6.03
C ARG A 448 13.22 20.12 -7.39
N TRP A 449 12.57 19.42 -8.31
CA TRP A 449 13.05 19.28 -9.68
C TRP A 449 13.19 20.66 -10.34
N TYR A 450 12.19 21.52 -10.19
CA TYR A 450 12.22 22.88 -10.74
C TYR A 450 13.44 23.67 -10.23
N ARG A 451 13.69 23.68 -8.91
CA ARG A 451 14.86 24.36 -8.32
C ARG A 451 16.17 23.76 -8.82
N HIS A 452 16.28 22.43 -8.86
CA HIS A 452 17.47 21.73 -9.31
C HIS A 452 17.83 22.13 -10.76
N TYR A 453 16.87 22.04 -11.68
CA TYR A 453 17.08 22.40 -13.10
C TYR A 453 17.22 23.90 -13.34
N ARG A 454 16.65 24.75 -12.48
CA ARG A 454 16.83 26.21 -12.58
C ARG A 454 18.25 26.63 -12.18
N HIS A 455 18.83 26.02 -11.13
CA HIS A 455 20.16 26.38 -10.65
C HIS A 455 21.29 25.73 -11.46
N HIS A 456 21.16 24.47 -11.87
CA HIS A 456 22.17 23.78 -12.69
C HIS A 456 22.18 24.24 -14.16
N LYS A 457 21.22 25.09 -14.55
CA LYS A 457 21.24 25.83 -15.81
C LYS A 457 22.47 26.75 -15.94
N VAL A 458 23.08 27.14 -14.82
CA VAL A 458 24.26 28.01 -14.77
C VAL A 458 25.56 27.24 -15.08
N ASP A 459 25.59 25.93 -14.87
CA ASP A 459 26.79 25.11 -15.10
C ASP A 459 26.81 24.41 -16.48
N TYR A 460 25.65 24.36 -17.17
CA TYR A 460 25.49 23.71 -18.48
C TYR A 460 25.48 24.69 -19.67
N VAL A 461 25.35 26.00 -19.43
CA VAL A 461 25.50 27.09 -20.41
C VAL A 461 26.87 27.69 -20.22
#